data_AF-A0A832CTJ9-F1
#
_entry.id   AF-A0A832CTJ9-F1
#
_cell.length_a   1.000
_cell.length_b   1.000
_cell.length_c   1.000
_cell.angle_alpha   90.00
_cell.angle_beta   90.00
_cell.angle_gamma   90.00
#
_symmetry.space_group_name_H-M   'P 1'
#
loop_
_entity.id
_entity.type
_entity.pdbx_description
1 polymer ?
#
loop_
_entity_poly.entity_id
_entity_poly.type
_entity_poly.pdbx_seq_one_letter_code
_entity_poly.pdbx_strand_id
1 'polypeptide(L)'
;MQERQLTSLLDIYILEIIMEGIQKKSFSAKFTILIVILVILAVATIFSAIYLLVKMNNSKQQINFSIGKDTASLILTIDPAEQLKKGEDTQRRNAVTQVRDAILAYFSLNNQAPWCVGSVECNANPSGTGLNDPQMVSAIAELIKSGELKSDFPTRFSKYFSEIFVTAPQTGSTVIVCFKPASNSFLKDSNTKYIKTGETPCTLPDCYWCAR
;
A
#
# COMPACT_ATOMS: atom_id res chain seq x y z
N MET A 1 -20.65 4.29 -14.41
CA MET A 1 -20.29 4.27 -15.85
C MET A 1 -20.64 5.57 -16.59
N GLN A 2 -21.28 6.55 -15.93
CA GLN A 2 -21.80 7.78 -16.56
C GLN A 2 -20.78 8.95 -16.54
N GLU A 3 -19.75 8.93 -15.69
CA GLU A 3 -18.73 10.00 -15.59
C GLU A 3 -17.74 10.07 -16.76
N ARG A 4 -17.41 8.94 -17.42
CA ARG A 4 -16.43 8.96 -18.54
C ARG A 4 -16.95 9.65 -19.81
N GLN A 5 -18.26 9.82 -19.94
CA GLN A 5 -18.87 10.46 -21.12
C GLN A 5 -18.78 12.00 -21.05
N LEU A 6 -18.67 12.57 -19.84
CA LEU A 6 -18.63 14.03 -19.68
C LEU A 6 -17.25 14.61 -19.97
N THR A 7 -16.17 13.87 -19.67
CA THR A 7 -14.79 14.32 -19.94
C THR A 7 -14.47 14.36 -21.44
N SER A 8 -14.94 13.40 -22.23
CA SER A 8 -14.63 13.38 -23.67
C SER A 8 -15.34 14.50 -24.45
N LEU A 9 -16.52 14.93 -24.00
CA LEU A 9 -17.24 16.03 -24.65
C LEU A 9 -16.58 17.39 -24.37
N LEU A 10 -15.98 17.57 -23.19
CA LEU A 10 -15.25 18.79 -22.87
C LEU A 10 -13.96 18.92 -23.71
N ASP A 11 -13.24 17.82 -23.91
CA ASP A 11 -12.01 17.79 -24.70
C ASP A 11 -12.27 18.11 -26.18
N ILE A 12 -13.38 17.61 -26.74
CA ILE A 12 -13.80 17.88 -28.12
C ILE A 12 -14.16 19.36 -28.30
N TYR A 13 -14.89 19.96 -27.35
CA TYR A 13 -15.31 21.36 -27.44
C TYR A 13 -14.14 22.35 -27.32
N ILE A 14 -13.13 22.04 -26.49
CA ILE A 14 -11.92 22.85 -26.37
C ILE A 14 -11.10 22.81 -27.66
N LEU A 15 -11.00 21.65 -28.31
CA LEU A 15 -10.32 21.49 -29.60
C LEU A 15 -10.98 22.28 -30.72
N GLU A 16 -12.32 22.34 -30.75
CA GLU A 16 -13.06 23.07 -31.78
C GLU A 16 -12.88 24.60 -31.67
N ILE A 17 -12.89 25.15 -30.45
CA ILE A 17 -12.61 26.58 -30.20
C ILE A 17 -11.18 26.96 -30.61
N ILE A 18 -10.20 26.10 -30.36
CA ILE A 18 -8.80 26.34 -30.73
C ILE A 18 -8.63 26.30 -32.26
N MET A 19 -9.31 25.37 -32.92
CA MET A 19 -9.26 25.20 -34.38
C MET A 19 -9.86 26.40 -35.13
N GLU A 20 -10.98 26.95 -34.68
CA GLU A 20 -11.59 28.14 -35.30
C GLU A 20 -10.74 29.41 -35.12
N GLY A 21 -9.98 29.51 -34.01
CA GLY A 21 -9.09 30.64 -33.73
C GLY A 21 -7.87 30.75 -34.66
N ILE A 22 -7.39 29.64 -35.22
CA ILE A 22 -6.15 29.61 -36.01
C ILE A 22 -6.37 30.05 -37.47
N GLN A 23 -7.60 29.98 -38.01
CA GLN A 23 -7.86 30.26 -39.43
C GLN A 23 -8.02 31.76 -39.76
N LYS A 24 -8.00 32.68 -38.79
CA LYS A 24 -8.14 34.13 -39.04
C LYS A 24 -6.82 34.91 -38.83
N LYS A 25 -6.17 35.21 -39.96
CA LYS A 25 -5.29 36.36 -40.27
C LYS A 25 -4.32 36.86 -39.18
N SER A 26 -3.01 36.70 -39.49
CA SER A 26 -1.86 37.55 -39.10
C SER A 26 -2.07 38.43 -37.85
N PHE A 27 -2.17 37.79 -36.69
CA PHE A 27 -2.11 38.51 -35.43
C PHE A 27 -0.66 38.88 -35.11
N SER A 28 -0.44 40.15 -34.77
CA SER A 28 0.85 40.65 -34.29
C SER A 28 1.34 39.79 -33.12
N ALA A 29 2.65 39.51 -33.05
CA ALA A 29 3.27 38.64 -32.04
C ALA A 29 2.85 39.00 -30.59
N LYS A 30 2.54 40.28 -30.32
CA LYS A 30 2.05 40.74 -29.02
C LYS A 30 0.67 40.17 -28.65
N PHE A 31 -0.20 39.95 -29.63
CA PHE A 31 -1.53 39.40 -29.42
C PHE A 31 -1.48 37.88 -29.18
N THR A 32 -0.59 37.17 -29.86
CA THR A 32 -0.37 35.73 -29.64
C THR A 32 0.12 35.46 -28.21
N ILE A 33 1.05 36.27 -27.70
CA ILE A 33 1.55 36.16 -26.32
C ILE A 33 0.42 36.40 -25.30
N LEU A 34 -0.43 37.41 -25.54
CA LEU A 34 -1.56 37.71 -24.65
C LEU A 34 -2.56 36.54 -24.58
N ILE A 35 -2.87 35.90 -25.71
CA ILE A 35 -3.75 34.73 -25.75
C ILE A 35 -3.13 33.56 -24.97
N VAL A 36 -1.84 33.29 -25.16
CA VAL A 36 -1.16 32.19 -24.47
C VAL A 36 -1.20 32.40 -22.95
N ILE A 37 -0.97 33.63 -22.48
CA ILE A 37 -1.05 33.96 -21.05
C ILE A 37 -2.48 33.75 -20.51
N LEU A 38 -3.50 34.18 -21.25
CA LEU A 38 -4.90 33.98 -20.86
C LEU A 38 -5.27 32.49 -20.79
N VAL A 39 -4.80 31.68 -21.73
CA VAL A 39 -5.02 30.22 -21.73
C VAL A 39 -4.34 29.58 -20.52
N ILE A 40 -3.10 29.95 -20.20
CA ILE A 40 -2.38 29.41 -19.04
C ILE A 40 -3.11 29.76 -17.72
N LEU A 41 -3.59 31.01 -17.58
CA LEU A 41 -4.35 31.43 -16.40
C LEU A 41 -5.69 30.69 -16.29
N ALA A 42 -6.38 30.46 -17.41
CA ALA A 42 -7.62 29.67 -17.44
C ALA A 42 -7.37 28.21 -17.02
N VAL A 43 -6.32 27.57 -17.54
CA VAL A 43 -5.97 26.19 -17.16
C VAL A 43 -5.59 26.09 -15.69
N ALA A 44 -4.84 27.05 -15.15
CA ALA A 44 -4.45 27.06 -13.74
C ALA A 44 -5.65 27.17 -12.79
N THR A 45 -6.65 28.01 -13.14
CA THR A 45 -7.87 28.15 -12.33
C THR A 45 -8.75 26.90 -12.39
N ILE A 46 -8.87 26.26 -13.56
CA ILE A 46 -9.57 24.98 -13.72
C ILE A 46 -8.90 23.88 -12.88
N PHE A 47 -7.57 23.77 -12.93
CA PHE A 47 -6.83 22.77 -12.17
C PHE A 47 -7.00 22.95 -10.65
N SER A 48 -6.96 24.20 -10.16
CA SER A 48 -7.21 24.52 -8.75
C SER A 48 -8.65 24.17 -8.32
N ALA A 49 -9.64 24.44 -9.17
CA ALA A 49 -11.03 24.06 -8.90
C ALA A 49 -11.24 22.54 -8.86
N ILE A 50 -10.63 21.79 -9.79
CA ILE A 50 -10.64 20.33 -9.80
C ILE A 50 -9.97 19.78 -8.54
N TYR A 51 -8.82 20.33 -8.14
CA TYR A 51 -8.13 19.92 -6.92
C TYR A 51 -8.98 20.12 -5.67
N LEU A 52 -9.69 21.25 -5.56
CA LEU A 52 -10.63 21.49 -4.46
C LEU A 52 -11.82 20.53 -4.50
N LEU A 53 -12.39 20.23 -5.67
CA LEU A 53 -13.49 19.27 -5.81
C LEU A 53 -13.06 17.85 -5.40
N VAL A 54 -11.87 17.40 -5.80
CA VAL A 54 -11.31 16.10 -5.39
C VAL A 54 -11.10 16.08 -3.88
N LYS A 55 -10.56 17.16 -3.30
CA LYS A 55 -10.37 17.28 -1.84
C LYS A 55 -11.70 17.26 -1.07
N MET A 56 -12.75 17.89 -1.62
CA MET A 56 -14.11 17.85 -1.05
C MET A 56 -14.79 16.49 -1.21
N ASN A 57 -14.49 15.73 -2.26
CA ASN A 57 -15.04 14.39 -2.43
C ASN A 57 -14.38 13.38 -1.47
N ASN A 58 -13.06 13.52 -1.27
CA ASN A 58 -12.32 12.69 -0.32
C ASN A 58 -12.70 12.98 1.14
N SER A 59 -13.10 14.21 1.49
CA SER A 59 -13.63 14.50 2.83
C SER A 59 -15.06 14.01 3.05
N LYS A 60 -15.89 13.91 1.99
CA LYS A 60 -17.24 13.34 2.07
C LYS A 60 -17.25 11.82 2.27
N GLN A 61 -16.17 11.10 1.97
CA GLN A 61 -16.06 9.68 2.31
C GLN A 61 -15.82 9.42 3.81
N GLN A 62 -15.51 10.44 4.62
CA GLN A 62 -15.41 10.28 6.07
C GLN A 62 -16.68 10.68 6.84
N ILE A 63 -17.74 11.14 6.16
CA ILE A 63 -19.01 11.52 6.80
C ILE A 63 -20.21 11.13 5.93
N ASN A 64 -20.28 9.87 5.51
CA ASN A 64 -21.50 9.26 4.98
C ASN A 64 -21.60 7.80 5.41
N PHE A 65 -21.65 7.60 6.72
CA PHE A 65 -22.37 6.46 7.28
C PHE A 65 -23.84 6.88 7.40
N SER A 66 -24.57 6.91 6.29
CA SER A 66 -26.03 7.09 6.33
C SER A 66 -26.65 5.77 6.76
N ILE A 67 -26.92 5.73 8.06
CA ILE A 67 -27.75 4.73 8.72
C ILE A 67 -29.13 4.76 8.04
N GLY A 68 -29.53 3.64 7.44
CA GLY A 68 -30.92 3.43 7.03
C GLY A 68 -31.81 3.60 8.26
N LYS A 69 -32.82 4.46 8.13
CA LYS A 69 -33.67 5.02 9.19
C LYS A 69 -34.39 4.02 10.11
N ASP A 70 -34.25 2.71 9.90
CA ASP A 70 -34.95 1.68 10.67
C ASP A 70 -34.04 0.70 11.46
N THR A 71 -32.78 1.03 11.75
CA THR A 71 -31.91 0.20 12.64
C THR A 71 -30.99 1.00 13.58
N ALA A 72 -31.42 2.17 14.04
CA ALA A 72 -30.61 3.08 14.86
C ALA A 72 -30.33 2.62 16.32
N SER A 73 -30.66 1.39 16.72
CA SER A 73 -30.45 0.89 18.09
C SER A 73 -29.28 -0.11 18.24
N LEU A 74 -28.56 -0.48 17.17
CA LEU A 74 -27.47 -1.46 17.23
C LEU A 74 -26.08 -0.90 16.88
N ILE A 75 -25.97 0.42 16.69
CA ILE A 75 -24.78 1.08 16.12
C ILE A 75 -23.87 1.70 17.19
N LEU A 76 -24.33 1.83 18.44
CA LEU A 76 -23.53 2.38 19.55
C LEU A 76 -22.47 1.41 20.12
N THR A 77 -22.23 0.26 19.48
CA THR A 77 -21.27 -0.75 19.97
C THR A 77 -20.06 -0.94 19.06
N ILE A 78 -20.03 -0.34 17.86
CA ILE A 78 -18.91 -0.49 16.92
C ILE A 78 -18.01 0.75 17.01
N ASP A 79 -16.82 0.59 17.61
CA ASP A 79 -15.74 1.58 17.56
C ASP A 79 -15.11 1.59 16.14
N PRO A 80 -15.32 2.65 15.34
CA PRO A 80 -14.79 2.70 13.97
C PRO A 80 -13.25 2.72 13.92
N ALA A 81 -12.60 3.29 14.93
CA ALA A 81 -11.13 3.33 14.98
C ALA A 81 -10.55 1.92 15.17
N GLU A 82 -11.19 1.12 16.02
CA GLU A 82 -10.82 -0.29 16.19
C GLU A 82 -11.04 -1.12 14.92
N GLN A 83 -12.11 -0.84 14.14
CA GLN A 83 -12.33 -1.53 12.86
C GLN A 83 -11.25 -1.19 11.83
N LEU A 84 -10.80 0.06 11.76
CA LEU A 84 -9.68 0.45 10.89
C LEU A 84 -8.39 -0.27 11.28
N LYS A 85 -8.04 -0.29 12.57
CA LYS A 85 -6.86 -1.03 13.07
C LYS A 85 -6.96 -2.52 12.75
N LYS A 86 -8.14 -3.12 12.94
CA LYS A 86 -8.39 -4.53 12.60
C LYS A 86 -8.24 -4.79 11.10
N GLY A 87 -8.69 -3.87 10.25
CA GLY A 87 -8.48 -3.92 8.81
C GLY A 87 -7.00 -3.89 8.44
N GLU A 88 -6.22 -3.01 9.06
CA GLU A 88 -4.78 -2.94 8.83
C GLU A 88 -4.04 -4.18 9.33
N ASP A 89 -4.34 -4.67 10.53
CA ASP A 89 -3.72 -5.89 11.06
C ASP A 89 -4.06 -7.12 10.22
N THR A 90 -5.26 -7.15 9.62
CA THR A 90 -5.62 -8.19 8.63
C THR A 90 -4.75 -8.10 7.39
N GLN A 91 -4.45 -6.90 6.89
CA GLN A 91 -3.52 -6.70 5.77
C GLN A 91 -2.09 -7.12 6.15
N ARG A 92 -1.60 -6.73 7.34
CA ARG A 92 -0.29 -7.15 7.85
C ARG A 92 -0.19 -8.65 7.96
N ARG A 93 -1.19 -9.32 8.55
CA ARG A 93 -1.25 -10.79 8.62
C ARG A 93 -1.16 -11.43 7.24
N ASN A 94 -1.93 -10.93 6.27
CA ASN A 94 -1.89 -11.45 4.90
C ASN A 94 -0.52 -11.26 4.25
N ALA A 95 0.16 -10.13 4.49
CA ALA A 95 1.51 -9.89 4.00
C ALA A 95 2.53 -10.85 4.65
N VAL A 96 2.46 -10.99 5.98
CA VAL A 96 3.30 -11.90 6.77
C VAL A 96 3.18 -13.34 6.30
N THR A 97 1.95 -13.84 6.11
CA THR A 97 1.72 -15.20 5.61
C THR A 97 2.27 -15.38 4.19
N GLN A 98 2.04 -14.43 3.27
CA GLN A 98 2.57 -14.51 1.91
C GLN A 98 4.11 -14.55 1.88
N VAL A 99 4.79 -13.74 2.69
CA VAL A 99 6.26 -13.74 2.76
C VAL A 99 6.76 -15.07 3.31
N ARG A 100 6.19 -15.56 4.42
CA ARG A 100 6.59 -16.86 5.00
C ARG A 100 6.44 -17.98 3.97
N ASP A 101 5.27 -18.07 3.33
CA ASP A 101 4.96 -19.16 2.41
C ASP A 101 5.85 -19.11 1.16
N ALA A 102 6.12 -17.92 0.62
CA ALA A 102 7.04 -17.73 -0.49
C ALA A 102 8.48 -18.15 -0.13
N ILE A 103 8.96 -17.82 1.07
CA ILE A 103 10.30 -18.24 1.52
C ILE A 103 10.39 -19.76 1.64
N LEU A 104 9.38 -20.41 2.22
CA LEU A 104 9.36 -21.87 2.37
C LEU A 104 9.30 -22.58 1.01
N ALA A 105 8.49 -22.07 0.08
CA ALA A 105 8.41 -22.58 -1.28
C ALA A 105 9.76 -22.42 -2.02
N TYR A 106 10.36 -21.23 -1.96
CA TYR A 106 11.67 -20.96 -2.54
C TYR A 106 12.75 -21.90 -2.00
N PHE A 107 12.81 -22.09 -0.68
CA PHE A 107 13.78 -22.98 -0.05
C PHE A 107 13.59 -24.44 -0.50
N SER A 108 12.33 -24.87 -0.67
CA SER A 108 12.01 -26.23 -1.12
C SER A 108 12.47 -26.51 -2.56
N LEU A 109 12.50 -25.49 -3.42
CA LEU A 109 12.91 -25.62 -4.82
C LEU A 109 14.43 -25.46 -5.01
N ASN A 110 15.05 -24.52 -4.28
CA ASN A 110 16.43 -24.14 -4.50
C ASN A 110 17.41 -24.80 -3.50
N ASN A 111 16.90 -25.43 -2.43
CA ASN A 111 17.70 -25.90 -1.28
C ASN A 111 18.57 -24.81 -0.65
N GLN A 112 18.18 -23.54 -0.84
CA GLN A 112 18.90 -22.37 -0.35
C GLN A 112 17.88 -21.28 -0.02
N ALA A 113 18.19 -20.45 0.98
CA ALA A 113 17.31 -19.35 1.37
C ALA A 113 17.44 -18.14 0.39
N PRO A 114 16.38 -17.35 0.21
CA PRO A 114 16.36 -16.26 -0.78
C PRO A 114 17.28 -15.09 -0.43
N TRP A 115 17.80 -14.99 0.80
CA TRP A 115 18.79 -13.99 1.20
C TRP A 115 20.24 -14.42 0.93
N CYS A 116 20.46 -15.56 0.27
CA CYS A 116 21.79 -16.10 0.00
C CYS A 116 22.21 -16.02 -1.47
N VAL A 117 21.55 -15.16 -2.25
CA VAL A 117 21.82 -15.06 -3.70
C VAL A 117 23.25 -14.64 -3.96
N GLY A 118 23.99 -15.47 -4.71
CA GLY A 118 25.32 -15.14 -5.22
C GLY A 118 26.49 -15.55 -4.32
N SER A 119 26.26 -16.23 -3.19
CA SER A 119 27.34 -16.80 -2.36
C SER A 119 27.02 -18.22 -1.91
N VAL A 120 28.06 -19.06 -1.85
CA VAL A 120 27.99 -20.43 -1.31
C VAL A 120 27.81 -20.39 0.21
N GLU A 121 28.35 -19.34 0.85
CA GLU A 121 28.16 -19.01 2.26
C GLU A 121 27.03 -17.98 2.36
N CYS A 122 25.84 -18.42 2.76
CA CYS A 122 24.76 -17.51 3.12
C CYS A 122 25.30 -16.42 4.07
N ASN A 123 24.99 -15.15 3.81
CA ASN A 123 25.11 -14.11 4.85
C ASN A 123 24.37 -14.55 6.12
N ALA A 124 24.66 -13.89 7.24
CA ALA A 124 23.97 -14.16 8.52
C ALA A 124 22.45 -14.21 8.33
N ASN A 125 21.80 -15.25 8.87
CA ASN A 125 20.36 -15.39 8.76
C ASN A 125 19.62 -14.20 9.39
N PRO A 126 18.49 -13.76 8.82
CA PRO A 126 17.71 -12.68 9.39
C PRO A 126 17.25 -13.05 10.81
N SER A 127 17.30 -12.09 11.73
CA SER A 127 16.93 -12.27 13.13
C SER A 127 16.19 -11.04 13.64
N GLY A 128 14.87 -11.03 13.46
CA GLY A 128 14.03 -9.86 13.65
C GLY A 128 14.36 -8.75 12.65
N THR A 129 14.71 -9.13 11.42
CA THR A 129 15.13 -8.22 10.34
C THR A 129 13.90 -7.69 9.60
N GLY A 130 13.76 -6.37 9.47
CA GLY A 130 12.62 -5.75 8.78
C GLY A 130 12.62 -6.03 7.27
N LEU A 131 11.45 -6.03 6.62
CA LEU A 131 11.38 -6.20 5.16
C LEU A 131 11.99 -5.04 4.37
N ASN A 132 12.17 -3.89 5.01
CA ASN A 132 12.87 -2.74 4.43
C ASN A 132 14.40 -2.82 4.56
N ASP A 133 14.94 -3.81 5.28
CA ASP A 133 16.37 -4.04 5.36
C ASP A 133 16.95 -4.46 4.00
N PRO A 134 18.15 -4.01 3.59
CA PRO A 134 18.75 -4.38 2.32
C PRO A 134 18.78 -5.89 2.07
N GLN A 135 19.06 -6.70 3.09
CA GLN A 135 19.06 -8.16 2.97
C GLN A 135 17.67 -8.68 2.55
N MET A 136 16.62 -8.17 3.18
CA MET A 136 15.25 -8.59 2.91
C MET A 136 14.70 -8.00 1.61
N VAL A 137 15.12 -6.80 1.23
CA VAL A 137 14.80 -6.23 -0.09
C VAL A 137 15.34 -7.09 -1.22
N SER A 138 16.60 -7.54 -1.12
CA SER A 138 17.20 -8.48 -2.07
C SER A 138 16.48 -9.83 -2.07
N ALA A 139 16.13 -10.36 -0.89
CA ALA A 139 15.38 -11.61 -0.78
C ALA A 139 13.99 -11.52 -1.44
N ILE A 140 13.25 -10.43 -1.21
CA ILE A 140 11.95 -10.18 -1.85
C ILE A 140 12.10 -10.13 -3.38
N ALA A 141 13.15 -9.47 -3.89
CA ALA A 141 13.40 -9.41 -5.33
C ALA A 141 13.65 -10.81 -5.92
N GLU A 142 14.38 -11.68 -5.21
CA GLU A 142 14.61 -13.06 -5.67
C GLU A 142 13.34 -13.93 -5.59
N LEU A 143 12.52 -13.76 -4.54
CA LEU A 143 11.22 -14.42 -4.44
C LEU A 143 10.29 -14.02 -5.60
N ILE A 144 10.33 -12.75 -6.01
CA ILE A 144 9.56 -12.27 -7.17
C ILE A 144 10.11 -12.85 -8.47
N LYS A 145 11.43 -12.84 -8.64
CA LYS A 145 12.11 -13.35 -9.84
C LYS A 145 11.90 -14.85 -10.05
N SER A 146 11.86 -15.62 -8.97
CA SER A 146 11.56 -17.06 -8.99
C SER A 146 10.07 -17.37 -9.18
N GLY A 147 9.18 -16.38 -9.00
CA GLY A 147 7.73 -16.55 -9.13
C GLY A 147 7.02 -16.99 -7.84
N GLU A 148 7.74 -17.15 -6.73
CA GLU A 148 7.19 -17.54 -5.43
C GLU A 148 6.43 -16.40 -4.72
N LEU A 149 6.74 -15.16 -5.09
CA LEU A 149 6.05 -13.97 -4.60
C LEU A 149 5.55 -13.13 -5.77
N LYS A 150 4.34 -12.58 -5.63
CA LYS A 150 3.73 -11.75 -6.69
C LYS A 150 4.53 -10.46 -6.89
N SER A 151 4.69 -10.05 -8.15
CA SER A 151 5.45 -8.85 -8.51
C SER A 151 4.87 -7.54 -7.97
N ASP A 152 3.57 -7.49 -7.67
CA ASP A 152 2.90 -6.32 -7.09
C ASP A 152 2.96 -6.28 -5.55
N PHE A 153 3.55 -7.30 -4.91
CA PHE A 153 3.66 -7.37 -3.45
C PHE A 153 4.33 -6.12 -2.84
N PRO A 154 5.49 -5.62 -3.35
CA PRO A 154 6.12 -4.44 -2.78
C PRO A 154 5.26 -3.20 -2.90
N THR A 155 4.55 -3.03 -4.02
CA THR A 155 3.63 -1.91 -4.21
C THR A 155 2.47 -1.97 -3.22
N ARG A 156 1.87 -3.16 -3.03
CA ARG A 156 0.69 -3.35 -2.17
C ARG A 156 0.98 -3.18 -0.68
N PHE A 157 2.17 -3.60 -0.21
CA PHE A 157 2.47 -3.69 1.21
C PHE A 157 3.64 -2.82 1.68
N SER A 158 4.20 -1.96 0.82
CA SER A 158 5.33 -1.06 1.12
C SER A 158 5.22 -0.34 2.47
N LYS A 159 4.03 0.17 2.82
CA LYS A 159 3.78 0.87 4.10
C LYS A 159 4.02 0.02 5.35
N TYR A 160 4.05 -1.31 5.23
CA TYR A 160 4.24 -2.24 6.35
C TYR A 160 5.66 -2.81 6.42
N PHE A 161 6.56 -2.46 5.50
CA PHE A 161 7.86 -3.14 5.40
C PHE A 161 8.75 -2.93 6.63
N SER A 162 8.64 -1.77 7.29
CA SER A 162 9.35 -1.50 8.55
C SER A 162 8.67 -2.12 9.79
N GLU A 163 7.49 -2.72 9.63
CA GLU A 163 6.68 -3.28 10.72
C GLU A 163 6.61 -4.81 10.67
N ILE A 164 7.09 -5.41 9.58
CA ILE A 164 7.16 -6.86 9.37
C ILE A 164 8.61 -7.31 9.49
N PHE A 165 8.83 -8.28 10.37
CA PHE A 165 10.16 -8.78 10.73
C PHE A 165 10.29 -10.27 10.41
N VAL A 166 11.41 -10.65 9.80
CA VAL A 166 11.73 -12.04 9.45
C VAL A 166 12.81 -12.56 10.37
N THR A 167 12.64 -13.80 10.82
CA THR A 167 13.65 -14.57 11.55
C THR A 167 13.79 -15.95 10.95
N ALA A 168 15.02 -16.33 10.65
CA ALA A 168 15.39 -17.69 10.27
C ALA A 168 16.49 -18.19 11.23
N PRO A 169 16.26 -19.28 11.97
CA PRO A 169 17.28 -19.85 12.83
C PRO A 169 18.46 -20.38 12.01
N GLN A 170 19.65 -20.42 12.60
CA GLN A 170 20.86 -20.98 11.99
C GLN A 170 20.73 -22.47 11.65
N THR A 171 19.92 -23.18 12.43
CA THR A 171 19.64 -24.61 12.26
C THR A 171 18.13 -24.82 12.12
N GLY A 172 17.73 -25.45 11.03
CA GLY A 172 16.32 -25.82 10.77
C GLY A 172 15.73 -25.10 9.56
N SER A 173 14.63 -25.65 9.05
CA SER A 173 13.90 -25.15 7.88
C SER A 173 12.72 -24.24 8.26
N THR A 174 12.67 -23.75 9.49
CA THR A 174 11.56 -22.94 9.99
C THR A 174 11.81 -21.47 9.72
N VAL A 175 10.85 -20.77 9.14
CA VAL A 175 10.93 -19.32 8.94
C VAL A 175 9.79 -18.68 9.70
N ILE A 176 10.13 -17.67 10.50
CA ILE A 176 9.18 -16.96 11.33
C ILE A 176 9.05 -15.55 10.79
N VAL A 177 7.82 -15.10 10.59
CA VAL A 177 7.53 -13.75 10.12
C VAL A 177 6.53 -13.11 11.08
N CYS A 178 6.87 -11.94 11.61
CA CYS A 178 6.17 -11.30 12.72
C CYS A 178 5.77 -9.86 12.38
N PHE A 179 4.67 -9.38 12.97
CA PHE A 179 4.34 -7.96 13.00
C PHE A 179 3.77 -7.56 14.37
N LYS A 180 3.86 -6.28 14.74
CA LYS A 180 3.26 -5.77 15.98
C LYS A 180 1.81 -5.35 15.74
N PRO A 181 0.81 -6.00 16.36
CA PRO A 181 -0.58 -5.63 16.13
C PRO A 181 -0.97 -4.31 16.79
N ALA A 182 -1.92 -3.62 16.18
CA ALA A 182 -2.47 -2.36 16.70
C ALA A 182 -3.88 -2.52 17.30
N SER A 183 -4.66 -3.50 16.82
CA SER A 183 -6.03 -3.76 17.25
C SER A 183 -6.09 -4.63 18.51
N ASN A 184 -7.06 -4.36 19.38
CA ASN A 184 -7.31 -5.17 20.56
C ASN A 184 -7.66 -6.62 20.21
N SER A 185 -8.31 -6.83 19.05
CA SER A 185 -8.64 -8.19 18.59
C SER A 185 -7.41 -9.02 18.28
N PHE A 186 -6.40 -8.45 17.61
CA PHE A 186 -5.15 -9.16 17.34
C PHE A 186 -4.25 -9.23 18.57
N LEU A 187 -4.28 -8.24 19.46
CA LEU A 187 -3.54 -8.32 20.74
C LEU A 187 -3.99 -9.51 21.61
N LYS A 188 -5.24 -9.96 21.47
CA LYS A 188 -5.79 -11.13 22.16
C LYS A 188 -5.67 -12.44 21.36
N ASP A 189 -5.08 -12.39 20.17
CA ASP A 189 -4.85 -13.59 19.35
C ASP A 189 -3.81 -14.49 20.03
N SER A 190 -4.04 -15.80 20.00
CA SER A 190 -3.13 -16.82 20.56
C SER A 190 -1.71 -16.79 19.97
N ASN A 191 -1.55 -16.22 18.78
CA ASN A 191 -0.28 -16.03 18.10
C ASN A 191 0.38 -14.67 18.42
N THR A 192 -0.25 -13.81 19.24
CA THR A 192 0.33 -12.56 19.73
C THR A 192 0.97 -12.77 21.09
N LYS A 193 2.08 -13.50 21.11
CA LYS A 193 2.81 -13.87 22.34
C LYS A 193 4.33 -13.85 22.19
N TYR A 194 4.80 -13.34 21.05
CA TYR A 194 6.21 -13.39 20.66
C TYR A 194 6.85 -12.00 20.73
N ILE A 195 8.18 -11.96 20.86
CA ILE A 195 8.96 -10.77 20.52
C ILE A 195 9.22 -10.72 19.00
N LYS A 196 9.85 -9.66 18.50
CA LYS A 196 10.13 -9.48 17.06
C LYS A 196 10.91 -10.62 16.40
N THR A 197 11.67 -11.40 17.16
CA THR A 197 12.44 -12.57 16.69
C THR A 197 11.63 -13.87 16.66
N GLY A 198 10.38 -13.85 17.13
CA GLY A 198 9.56 -15.06 17.24
C GLY A 198 9.79 -15.87 18.53
N GLU A 199 10.60 -15.38 19.46
CA GLU A 199 10.79 -15.98 20.79
C GLU A 199 9.64 -15.63 21.74
N THR A 200 9.40 -16.48 22.73
CA THR A 200 8.42 -16.28 23.81
C THR A 200 9.10 -16.29 25.17
N PRO A 201 8.52 -15.65 26.20
CA PRO A 201 7.30 -14.82 26.17
C PRO A 201 7.60 -13.35 25.84
N CYS A 202 6.62 -12.64 25.27
CA CYS A 202 6.64 -11.17 25.21
C CYS A 202 6.05 -10.55 26.48
N THR A 203 6.34 -9.27 26.70
CA THR A 203 5.65 -8.44 27.71
C THR A 203 4.86 -7.35 26.98
N LEU A 204 3.57 -7.20 27.29
CA LEU A 204 2.77 -6.13 26.70
C LEU A 204 3.34 -4.74 27.07
N PRO A 205 3.30 -3.76 26.16
CA PRO A 205 2.63 -3.77 24.85
C PRO A 205 3.50 -4.29 23.68
N ASP A 206 4.68 -4.85 23.93
CA ASP A 206 5.67 -5.24 22.92
C ASP A 206 5.52 -6.70 22.47
N CYS A 207 4.29 -7.10 22.22
CA CYS A 207 3.94 -8.42 21.71
C CYS A 207 3.70 -8.39 20.20
N TYR A 208 4.22 -9.41 19.52
CA TYR A 208 4.14 -9.59 18.08
C TYR A 208 3.28 -10.80 17.76
N TRP A 209 2.47 -10.64 16.71
CA TRP A 209 1.80 -11.75 16.04
C TRP A 209 2.77 -12.37 15.04
N CYS A 210 3.00 -13.68 15.11
CA CYS A 210 3.93 -14.36 14.21
C CYS A 210 3.29 -15.52 13.47
N ALA A 211 3.54 -15.60 12.17
CA ALA A 211 3.36 -16.81 11.38
C ALA A 211 4.63 -17.65 11.52
N ARG A 212 4.46 -18.92 11.90
CA ARG A 212 5.53 -19.92 12.02
C ARG A 212 5.23 -21.12 11.13
#